data_AF-A0AA35WMS9-F1
#
_entry.id   AF-A0AA35WMS9-F1
#
_cell.length_a   1.000
_cell.length_b   1.000
_cell.length_c   1.000
_cell.angle_alpha   90.00
_cell.angle_beta   90.00
_cell.angle_gamma   90.00
#
_symmetry.space_group_name_H-M   'P 1'
#
loop_
_entity.id
_entity.type
_entity.pdbx_description
1 polymer ?
#
loop_
_entity_poly.entity_id
_entity_poly.type
_entity_poly.pdbx_seq_one_letter_code
_entity_poly.pdbx_strand_id
1 'polypeptide(L)'
;SWSGTARVCRTDYSLSIRDRSSGFIHLRIVYERSGYVLGQFSSHFQTVPECIFFYTQQRLNIRGTDHKKLRYPVPRDHYKP
;
A
#
# COMPACT_ATOMS: atom_id res chain seq x y z
N SER A 1 24.26 21.50 5.60
CA SER A 1 23.17 21.10 6.52
C SER A 1 22.26 20.14 5.80
N TRP A 2 22.32 18.85 6.13
CA TRP A 2 21.39 17.86 5.59
C TRP A 2 20.52 17.38 6.75
N SER A 3 19.28 17.86 6.79
CA SER A 3 18.29 17.49 7.80
C SER A 3 17.57 16.22 7.34
N GLY A 4 18.26 15.08 7.45
CA GLY A 4 17.68 13.77 7.18
C GLY A 4 16.92 13.25 8.40
N THR A 5 15.59 13.31 8.39
CA THR A 5 14.75 12.49 9.28
C THR A 5 13.52 11.98 8.55
N ALA A 6 13.72 11.22 7.46
CA ALA A 6 12.74 10.22 7.09
C ALA A 6 12.76 9.15 8.20
N ARG A 7 11.90 9.30 9.22
CA ARG A 7 11.62 8.21 10.17
C ARG A 7 10.97 7.08 9.37
N VAL A 8 11.79 6.18 8.85
CA VAL A 8 11.35 4.87 8.40
C VAL A 8 11.13 4.08 9.69
N CYS A 9 9.89 4.01 10.16
CA CYS A 9 9.59 3.05 11.22
C CYS A 9 9.83 1.67 10.62
N ARG A 10 10.44 0.75 11.38
CA ARG A 10 10.82 -0.59 10.91
C ARG A 10 9.62 -1.44 10.43
N THR A 11 8.41 -0.92 10.59
CA THR A 11 7.11 -1.51 10.26
C THR A 11 6.34 -0.73 9.19
N ASP A 12 6.94 0.30 8.59
CA ASP A 12 6.36 1.02 7.45
C ASP A 12 6.59 0.21 6.16
N TYR A 13 5.52 -0.21 5.50
CA TYR A 13 5.58 -0.86 4.19
C TYR A 13 5.01 0.08 3.12
N SER A 14 5.41 -0.14 1.86
CA SER A 14 4.82 0.57 0.72
C SER A 14 4.19 -0.42 -0.24
N LEU A 15 3.03 -0.03 -0.79
CA LEU A 15 2.29 -0.77 -1.81
C LEU A 15 2.28 0.08 -3.07
N SER A 16 2.92 -0.41 -4.13
CA SER A 16 2.94 0.26 -5.43
C SER A 16 2.03 -0.50 -6.40
N ILE A 17 1.06 0.21 -6.99
CA ILE A 17 0.08 -0.37 -7.90
C ILE A 17 0.29 0.29 -9.26
N ARG A 18 0.57 -0.52 -10.29
CA ARG A 18 0.64 -0.02 -11.67
C ARG A 18 -0.77 0.08 -12.25
N ASP A 19 -1.18 1.30 -12.56
CA ASP A 19 -2.39 1.59 -13.28
C ASP A 19 -2.12 1.85 -14.76
N ARG A 20 -3.07 1.44 -15.62
CA ARG A 20 -2.93 1.63 -17.07
C ARG A 20 -3.18 3.09 -17.50
N SER A 21 -3.98 3.84 -16.75
CA SER A 21 -4.38 5.21 -17.12
C SER A 21 -3.57 6.28 -16.42
N SER A 22 -3.12 6.03 -15.19
CA SER A 22 -2.59 7.07 -14.30
C SER A 22 -1.14 6.86 -13.85
N GLY A 23 -0.46 5.82 -14.34
CA GLY A 23 0.89 5.47 -13.90
C GLY A 23 0.91 4.66 -12.60
N PHE A 24 1.84 4.95 -11.69
CA PHE A 24 1.96 4.20 -10.42
C PHE A 24 1.28 4.94 -9.28
N ILE A 25 0.50 4.20 -8.48
CA ILE A 25 -0.05 4.67 -7.21
C ILE A 25 0.80 4.09 -6.10
N HIS A 26 1.34 4.96 -5.23
CA HIS A 26 2.11 4.57 -4.06
C HIS A 26 1.28 4.80 -2.80
N LEU A 27 0.99 3.72 -2.10
CA LEU A 27 0.30 3.74 -0.81
C LEU A 27 1.28 3.32 0.28
N ARG A 28 1.11 3.89 1.47
CA ARG A 28 1.91 3.52 2.64
C ARG A 28 1.05 2.68 3.59
N ILE A 29 1.61 1.58 4.06
CA ILE A 29 1.05 0.76 5.13
C ILE A 29 1.85 1.08 6.39
N VAL A 30 1.16 1.46 7.45
CA VAL A 30 1.77 1.83 8.73
C VAL A 30 1.14 1.01 9.84
N TYR A 31 1.91 0.70 10.87
CA TYR A 31 1.34 0.13 12.10
C TYR A 31 0.94 1.27 13.03
N GLU A 32 -0.37 1.44 13.26
CA GLU A 32 -0.91 2.47 14.14
C GLU A 32 -1.87 1.83 15.17
N ARG A 33 -1.78 2.29 16.42
CA ARG A 33 -2.58 1.88 17.60
C ARG A 33 -2.48 0.39 17.94
N SER A 34 -2.97 -0.48 17.07
CA SER A 34 -3.03 -1.94 17.25
C SER A 34 -3.19 -2.71 15.94
N GLY A 35 -2.89 -2.10 14.80
CA GLY A 35 -3.00 -2.78 13.50
C GLY A 35 -2.32 -2.05 12.36
N TYR A 36 -2.19 -2.76 11.24
CA TYR A 36 -1.72 -2.23 9.97
C TYR A 36 -2.85 -1.48 9.25
N VAL A 37 -2.54 -0.27 8.77
CA VAL A 37 -3.46 0.61 8.04
C VAL A 37 -2.80 1.05 6.73
N LEU A 38 -3.48 0.86 5.61
CA LEU A 38 -3.13 1.34 4.27
C LEU A 38 -3.66 2.78 4.05
N GLY A 39 -2.80 3.78 4.15
CA GLY A 39 -3.20 5.20 4.07
C GLY A 39 -4.05 5.68 5.26
N GLN A 40 -4.58 6.91 5.18
CA GLN A 40 -5.25 7.60 6.30
C GLN A 40 -6.69 7.15 6.61
N PHE A 41 -7.31 6.28 5.79
CA PHE A 41 -8.75 5.96 5.87
C PHE A 41 -9.08 4.47 5.74
N SER A 42 -8.13 3.59 6.00
CA SER A 42 -8.34 2.13 5.92
C SER A 42 -8.71 1.52 7.27
N SER A 43 -9.25 0.31 7.21
CA SER A 43 -9.45 -0.55 8.38
C SER A 43 -8.12 -0.96 9.01
N HIS A 44 -8.13 -1.28 10.31
CA HIS A 44 -6.97 -1.84 11.00
C HIS A 44 -6.93 -3.35 10.77
N PHE A 45 -5.80 -3.86 10.28
CA PHE A 45 -5.56 -5.28 10.03
C PHE A 45 -4.52 -5.83 11.01
N GLN A 46 -4.62 -7.10 11.40
CA GLN A 46 -3.63 -7.70 12.30
C GLN A 46 -2.31 -7.98 11.58
N THR A 47 -2.38 -8.24 10.26
CA THR A 47 -1.18 -8.51 9.44
C THR A 47 -1.24 -7.80 8.09
N VAL A 48 -0.08 -7.56 7.49
CA VAL A 48 0.01 -6.99 6.13
C VAL A 48 -0.66 -7.90 5.07
N PRO A 49 -0.46 -9.24 5.05
CA PRO A 49 -1.14 -10.12 4.09
C PRO A 49 -2.66 -10.03 4.16
N GLU A 50 -3.24 -9.92 5.36
CA GLU A 50 -4.68 -9.74 5.56
C GLU A 50 -5.16 -8.41 4.94
N CYS A 51 -4.42 -7.32 5.19
CA CYS A 51 -4.68 -6.01 4.57
C CYS A 51 -4.68 -6.10 3.03
N ILE A 52 -3.66 -6.75 2.45
CA ILE A 52 -3.55 -6.94 1.00
C ILE A 52 -4.72 -7.78 0.47
N PHE A 53 -5.03 -8.91 1.12
CA PHE A 53 -6.11 -9.80 0.73
C PHE A 53 -7.46 -9.07 0.69
N PHE A 54 -7.78 -8.26 1.71
CA PHE A 54 -8.99 -7.45 1.74
C PHE A 54 -9.12 -6.56 0.49
N TYR A 55 -8.05 -5.87 0.10
CA TYR A 55 -8.05 -4.98 -1.07
C TYR A 55 -7.92 -5.69 -2.42
N THR A 56 -7.77 -7.02 -2.45
CA THR A 56 -8.03 -7.80 -3.67
C THR A 56 -9.53 -7.90 -3.98
N GLN A 57 -10.36 -7.87 -2.93
CA GLN A 57 -11.82 -8.04 -3.04
C GLN A 57 -12.57 -6.71 -2.96
N GLN A 58 -12.09 -5.77 -2.15
CA GLN A 58 -12.67 -4.45 -1.91
C GLN A 58 -12.00 -3.35 -2.74
N ARG A 59 -12.78 -2.33 -3.11
CA ARG A 59 -12.28 -1.18 -3.88
C ARG A 59 -11.53 -0.23 -2.96
N LEU A 60 -10.37 0.24 -3.41
CA LEU A 60 -9.67 1.34 -2.78
C LEU A 60 -10.43 2.64 -3.07
N ASN A 61 -10.96 3.29 -2.02
CA ASN A 61 -11.56 4.61 -2.10
C ASN A 61 -10.47 5.69 -2.12
N ILE A 62 -9.65 5.71 -3.17
CA ILE A 62 -8.66 6.77 -3.39
C ILE A 62 -9.37 7.89 -4.15
N ARG A 63 -9.51 9.05 -3.50
CA ARG A 63 -10.14 10.24 -4.09
C ARG A 63 -9.41 10.61 -5.38
N GLY A 64 -10.14 10.66 -6.51
CA GLY A 64 -9.61 11.11 -7.79
C GLY A 64 -8.97 10.05 -8.69
N THR A 65 -8.97 8.76 -8.31
CA THR A 65 -8.54 7.67 -9.20
C THR A 65 -9.63 6.64 -9.37
N ASP A 66 -9.89 6.24 -10.62
CA ASP A 66 -10.91 5.25 -10.98
C ASP A 66 -10.76 3.97 -10.15
N HIS A 67 -11.87 3.40 -9.70
CA HIS A 67 -11.98 2.39 -8.65
C HIS A 67 -11.02 1.19 -8.85
N LYS A 68 -10.02 0.98 -7.98
CA LYS A 68 -9.03 -0.11 -8.15
C LYS A 68 -9.18 -1.22 -7.11
N LYS A 69 -9.09 -2.47 -7.59
CA LYS A 69 -8.86 -3.69 -6.79
C LYS A 69 -7.46 -4.24 -7.09
N LEU A 70 -6.79 -4.83 -6.10
CA LEU A 70 -5.50 -5.49 -6.30
C LEU A 70 -5.71 -6.81 -7.07
N ARG A 71 -5.56 -6.79 -8.40
CA ARG A 71 -5.84 -7.95 -9.26
C ARG A 71 -4.64 -8.82 -9.63
N TYR A 72 -3.43 -8.26 -9.64
CA TYR A 72 -2.24 -8.98 -10.10
C TYR A 72 -1.09 -8.78 -9.09
N PRO A 73 -0.86 -9.73 -8.18
CA PRO A 73 0.37 -9.72 -7.40
C PRO A 73 1.55 -9.86 -8.36
N VAL A 74 2.58 -9.04 -8.21
CA VAL A 74 3.83 -9.17 -8.97
C VAL A 74 4.73 -10.14 -8.18
N PRO A 75 4.98 -11.37 -8.67
CA PRO A 75 5.92 -12.27 -8.04
C PRO A 75 7.32 -11.67 -8.08
N ARG A 76 8.13 -11.90 -7.03
CA ARG A 76 9.51 -11.37 -6.95
C ARG A 76 10.38 -11.80 -8.13
N ASP A 77 10.04 -12.91 -8.78
CA ASP A 77 10.80 -13.54 -9.86
C ASP A 77 10.81 -12.71 -11.16
N HIS A 78 9.94 -11.70 -11.28
CA HIS A 78 9.85 -10.82 -12.44
C HIS A 78 10.55 -9.46 -12.24
N TYR A 79 11.20 -9.23 -11.09
CA TYR A 79 11.97 -8.01 -10.84
C TYR A 79 13.38 -8.15 -11.44
N LYS A 80 13.59 -7.65 -12.66
CA LYS A 80 14.95 -7.44 -13.19
C LYS A 80 15.49 -6.11 -12.66
N PRO A 81 16.64 -6.10 -11.96
CA PRO A 81 17.27 -4.87 -11.48
C PRO A 81 17.72 -3.96 -12.61
#